data_AF-A0A9E3ZZY6-F1
#
_entry.id   AF-A0A9E3ZZY6-F1
#
_cell.length_a   1.000
_cell.length_b   1.000
_cell.length_c   1.000
_cell.angle_alpha   90.00
_cell.angle_beta   90.00
_cell.angle_gamma   90.00
#
_symmetry.space_group_name_H-M   'P 1'
#
loop_
_entity.id
_entity.type
_entity.pdbx_description
1 polymer ?
#
loop_
_entity_poly.entity_id
_entity_poly.type
_entity_poly.pdbx_seq_one_letter_code
_entity_poly.pdbx_strand_id
1 'polypeptide(L)' 'MAGHSKWKNIQGRKNAQDAKRGKIFQKLSREIFIAAKNGGEDVATNPALRLA' A
#
# COMPACT_ATOMS: atom_id res chain seq x y z
N MET A 1 -12.63 -28.88 16.55
CA MET A 1 -11.19 -28.70 16.29
C MET A 1 -10.97 -28.10 14.90
N ALA A 2 -10.38 -26.91 14.79
CA ALA A 2 -9.96 -26.30 13.52
C ALA A 2 -8.60 -26.83 13.01
N GLY A 3 -8.25 -28.08 13.31
CA GLY A 3 -6.90 -28.64 13.12
C GLY A 3 -6.48 -28.74 11.66
N HIS A 4 -7.38 -29.21 10.78
CA HIS A 4 -7.08 -29.41 9.35
C HIS A 4 -7.38 -28.18 8.47
N SER A 5 -8.16 -27.21 8.96
CA SER A 5 -8.59 -26.02 8.20
C SER A 5 -7.90 -24.73 8.64
N LYS A 6 -7.06 -24.77 9.68
CA LYS A 6 -6.31 -23.61 10.20
C LYS A 6 -5.60 -22.84 9.08
N TRP A 7 -4.86 -23.55 8.23
CA TRP A 7 -4.12 -22.92 7.13
C TRP A 7 -5.06 -22.27 6.11
N LYS A 8 -6.12 -22.96 5.67
CA LYS A 8 -7.09 -22.42 4.72
C LYS A 8 -7.76 -21.13 5.24
N ASN A 9 -8.10 -21.09 6.53
CA ASN A 9 -8.68 -19.91 7.17
C ASN A 9 -7.68 -18.74 7.32
N ILE A 10 -6.40 -19.04 7.54
CA ILE A 10 -5.34 -18.02 7.55
C ILE A 10 -5.11 -17.48 6.13
N GLN A 11 -4.99 -18.38 5.15
CA GLN A 11 -4.77 -18.04 3.75
C GLN A 11 -5.87 -17.14 3.21
N GLY A 12 -7.15 -17.49 3.42
CA GLY A 12 -8.28 -16.67 2.95
C GLY A 12 -8.29 -15.26 3.54
N ARG A 13 -8.07 -15.15 4.87
CA ARG A 13 -8.00 -13.85 5.55
C ARG A 13 -6.82 -13.01 5.08
N LYS A 14 -5.63 -13.62 4.95
CA LYS A 14 -4.43 -12.93 4.47
C LYS A 14 -4.62 -12.43 3.04
N ASN A 15 -5.12 -13.27 2.13
CA ASN A 15 -5.34 -12.88 0.73
C ASN A 15 -6.33 -11.71 0.62
N ALA A 16 -7.40 -11.71 1.39
CA ALA A 16 -8.36 -10.60 1.41
C ALA A 16 -7.74 -9.28 1.94
N GLN A 17 -6.87 -9.37 2.95
CA GLN A 17 -6.13 -8.23 3.48
C GLN A 17 -5.10 -7.71 2.47
N ASP A 18 -4.34 -8.61 1.85
CA ASP A 18 -3.32 -8.27 0.86
C ASP A 18 -3.95 -7.64 -0.39
N ALA A 19 -5.11 -8.13 -0.85
CA ALA A 19 -5.86 -7.51 -1.93
C ALA A 19 -6.32 -6.08 -1.61
N LYS A 20 -6.74 -5.81 -0.37
CA LYS A 20 -7.10 -4.46 0.09
C LYS A 20 -5.87 -3.56 0.16
N ARG A 21 -4.76 -4.06 0.72
CA ARG A 21 -3.49 -3.34 0.83
C ARG A 21 -2.90 -3.01 -0.54
N GLY A 22 -2.96 -3.93 -1.49
CA GLY A 22 -2.45 -3.72 -2.85
C GLY A 22 -3.13 -2.54 -3.55
N LYS A 23 -4.44 -2.38 -3.40
CA LYS A 23 -5.17 -1.22 -3.94
C LYS A 23 -4.73 0.10 -3.33
N ILE A 24 -4.46 0.12 -2.03
CA ILE A 24 -3.98 1.32 -1.33
C ILE A 24 -2.55 1.65 -1.77
N PHE A 25 -1.67 0.64 -1.78
CA PHE A 25 -0.29 0.79 -2.21
C PHE A 25 -0.19 1.37 -3.62
N GLN A 26 -0.99 0.85 -4.55
CA GLN A 26 -1.00 1.36 -5.94
C GLN A 26 -1.40 2.84 -6.04
N LYS A 27 -2.28 3.32 -5.15
CA LYS A 27 -2.66 4.75 -5.10
C LYS A 27 -1.52 5.58 -4.53
N LEU A 28 -0.96 5.18 -3.39
CA LEU A 28 0.16 5.88 -2.75
C LEU A 28 1.37 5.97 -3.68
N SER A 29 1.76 4.88 -4.34
CA SER A 29 2.88 4.90 -5.29
C SER A 29 2.65 5.89 -6.44
N ARG A 30 1.41 6.03 -6.92
CA ARG A 30 1.07 6.99 -7.96
C ARG A 30 1.14 8.43 -7.45
N GLU A 31 0.64 8.68 -6.23
CA GLU A 31 0.66 10.00 -5.61
C GLU A 31 2.10 10.48 -5.35
N ILE A 32 2.95 9.62 -4.80
CA ILE A 32 4.39 9.89 -4.62
C ILE A 32 5.05 10.21 -5.95
N PHE A 33 4.78 9.42 -7.00
CA PHE A 33 5.36 9.65 -8.32
C PHE A 33 4.95 11.01 -8.92
N ILE A 34 3.66 11.35 -8.84
CA ILE A 34 3.15 12.63 -9.34
C ILE A 34 3.73 13.80 -8.53
N ALA A 35 3.77 13.68 -7.20
CA ALA A 35 4.31 14.71 -6.33
C ALA A 35 5.80 14.97 -6.61
N ALA A 36 6.60 13.91 -6.75
CA ALA A 36 8.02 14.01 -7.09
C ALA A 36 8.23 14.61 -8.50
N LYS A 37 7.42 14.21 -9.48
CA LYS A 37 7.50 14.75 -10.85
C LYS A 37 7.19 16.24 -10.91
N ASN A 38 6.22 16.71 -10.13
CA ASN A 38 5.74 18.10 -10.19
C ASN A 38 6.55 19.06 -9.32
N GLY A 39 6.97 18.63 -8.13
CA GLY A 39 7.62 19.51 -7.15
C GLY A 39 9.10 19.19 -6.90
N GLY A 40 9.69 18.29 -7.69
CA GLY A 40 11.06 17.81 -7.49
C GLY A 40 11.16 16.69 -6.46
N GLU A 41 12.33 16.06 -6.44
CA GLU A 41 12.64 14.86 -5.66
C GLU A 41 12.98 15.12 -4.18
N ASP A 42 13.24 16.38 -3.81
CA ASP A 42 13.57 16.76 -2.45
C ASP A 42 12.32 16.95 -1.56
N VAL A 43 12.17 16.05 -0.60
CA VAL A 43 11.07 16.03 0.38
C VAL A 43 11.08 17.25 1.32
N ALA A 44 12.25 17.87 1.53
CA ALA A 44 12.37 19.05 2.38
C ALA A 44 11.76 20.31 1.74
N THR A 45 11.81 20.40 0.41
CA THR A 45 11.32 21.55 -0.36
C THR A 45 9.98 21.28 -1.06
N ASN A 46 9.52 20.03 -1.11
CA ASN A 46 8.24 19.64 -1.71
C ASN A 46 7.22 19.15 -0.64
N PRO A 47 6.32 20.03 -0.15
CA PRO A 47 5.33 19.68 0.87
C PRO A 47 4.33 18.62 0.39
N ALA A 48 4.02 18.58 -0.91
CA ALA A 48 3.11 17.58 -1.49
C ALA A 48 3.73 16.18 -1.45
N LEU A 49 5.04 16.06 -1.73
CA LEU A 49 5.77 14.80 -1.62
C LEU A 49 5.93 14.33 -0.17
N ARG A 50 6.00 15.25 0.79
CA ARG A 50 6.06 14.92 2.23
C ARG A 50 4.78 14.31 2.78
N LEU A 51 3.64 14.67 2.18
CA LEU A 51 2.32 14.21 2.59
C LEU A 51 1.91 12.91 1.87
N ALA A 52 2.49 12.64 0.70
CA ALA A 52 2.14 11.55 -0.21
C ALA A 52 2.63 10.17 0.24
#